data_AF-A0A2K1EF05-F1
#
_entry.id   AF-A0A2K1EF05-F1
#
_cell.length_a   1.000
_cell.length_b   1.000
_cell.length_c   1.000
_cell.angle_alpha   90.00
_cell.angle_beta   90.00
_cell.angle_gamma   90.00
#
_symmetry.space_group_name_H-M   'P 1'
#
loop_
_entity.id
_entity.type
_entity.pdbx_description
1 polymer ?
#
loop_
_entity_poly.entity_id
_entity_poly.type
_entity_poly.pdbx_seq_one_letter_code
_entity_poly.pdbx_strand_id
1 'polypeptide(L)' 'MKLTSKELRALSYIEQFIEVSKYPPTVRELQIGLGLASTSTAYGYMERLQKKGYIERGENMPRALKVLPYAH' A
#
# COMPACT_ATOMS: atom_id res chain seq x y z
N MET A 1 -12.02 11.46 4.58
CA MET A 1 -11.01 11.72 3.53
C MET A 1 -11.28 10.78 2.37
N LYS A 2 -11.15 11.23 1.10
CA LYS A 2 -11.38 10.38 -0.07
C LYS A 2 -10.05 9.89 -0.66
N LEU A 3 -10.01 8.64 -1.12
CA LEU A 3 -8.90 8.12 -1.92
C LEU A 3 -9.03 8.62 -3.37
N THR A 4 -7.91 9.03 -3.95
CA THR A 4 -7.80 9.23 -5.40
C THR A 4 -7.79 7.88 -6.11
N SER A 5 -8.12 7.84 -7.40
CA SER A 5 -8.12 6.59 -8.17
C SER A 5 -6.78 5.86 -8.14
N LYS A 6 -5.67 6.59 -8.05
CA LYS A 6 -4.32 6.01 -7.95
C LYS A 6 -4.03 5.43 -6.57
N GLU A 7 -4.46 6.10 -5.50
CA GLU A 7 -4.32 5.58 -4.13
C GLU A 7 -5.21 4.37 -3.91
N LEU A 8 -6.45 4.39 -4.43
CA LEU A 8 -7.35 3.25 -4.39
C LEU A 8 -6.74 2.04 -5.10
N ARG A 9 -6.18 2.24 -6.31
CA ARG A 9 -5.48 1.18 -7.04
C ARG A 9 -4.30 0.60 -6.24
N ALA A 10 -3.56 1.46 -5.54
CA ALA A 10 -2.47 1.02 -4.67
C ALA A 10 -2.97 0.20 -3.48
N LEU A 11 -4.06 0.64 -2.83
CA LEU A 11 -4.69 -0.09 -1.73
C LEU A 11 -5.20 -1.45 -2.17
N SER A 12 -5.96 -1.51 -3.26
CA SER A 12 -6.49 -2.78 -3.80
C SER A 12 -5.37 -3.73 -4.21
N TYR A 13 -4.27 -3.23 -4.78
CA TYR A 13 -3.11 -4.06 -5.07
C TYR A 13 -2.48 -4.63 -3.79
N ILE A 14 -2.36 -3.82 -2.73
CA ILE A 14 -1.82 -4.27 -1.44
C ILE A 14 -2.70 -5.39 -0.85
N GLU A 15 -4.02 -5.20 -0.86
CA GLU A 15 -4.99 -6.19 -0.38
C GLU A 15 -4.89 -7.50 -1.16
N GLN A 16 -4.94 -7.43 -2.49
CA GLN A 16 -4.81 -8.59 -3.37
C GLN A 16 -3.47 -9.30 -3.19
N PHE A 17 -2.38 -8.54 -3.06
CA PHE A 17 -1.05 -9.11 -2.86
C PHE A 17 -0.96 -9.86 -1.53
N ILE A 18 -1.52 -9.32 -0.45
CA ILE A 18 -1.59 -10.01 0.85
C ILE A 18 -2.43 -11.29 0.74
N GLU A 19 -3.56 -11.23 0.05
CA GLU A 19 -4.46 -12.37 -0.11
C GLU A 19 -3.77 -13.54 -0.84
N VAL A 20 -3.04 -13.22 -1.92
CA VAL A 20 -2.35 -14.21 -2.77
C VAL A 20 -1.04 -14.69 -2.14
N SER A 21 -0.17 -13.77 -1.72
CA SER A 21 1.19 -14.08 -1.27
C SER A 21 1.26 -14.45 0.22
N LYS A 22 0.21 -14.17 1.01
CA LYS A 22 0.15 -14.33 2.48
C LYS A 22 1.12 -13.44 3.25
N TYR A 23 1.68 -12.41 2.62
CA TYR A 23 2.50 -11.38 3.25
C TYR A 23 2.30 -10.04 2.53
N PRO A 24 2.51 -8.89 3.20
CA PRO A 24 2.35 -7.60 2.58
C PRO A 24 3.48 -7.25 1.60
N PRO A 25 3.18 -6.49 0.54
CA PRO A 25 4.19 -6.10 -0.44
C PRO A 25 5.16 -5.07 0.15
N THR A 26 6.41 -5.17 -0.27
CA THR A 26 7.41 -4.13 -0.12
C THR A 26 7.13 -2.94 -1.06
N VAL A 27 7.80 -1.81 -0.83
CA VAL A 27 7.73 -0.63 -1.71
C VAL A 27 8.12 -0.98 -3.15
N ARG A 28 9.09 -1.88 -3.33
CA ARG A 28 9.57 -2.30 -4.66
C ARG A 28 8.56 -3.21 -5.36
N GLU A 29 7.94 -4.15 -4.64
CA GLU A 29 6.87 -4.99 -5.20
C GLU A 29 5.64 -4.16 -5.58
N LEU A 30 5.27 -3.16 -4.77
CA LEU A 30 4.21 -2.22 -5.10
C LEU A 30 4.54 -1.41 -6.36
N GLN A 31 5.78 -0.92 -6.47
CA GLN A 31 6.26 -0.18 -7.64
C GLN A 31 6.16 -1.03 -8.92
N ILE A 32 6.63 -2.28 -8.88
CA ILE A 32 6.60 -3.20 -10.02
C ILE A 32 5.15 -3.58 -10.37
N GLY A 33 4.34 -3.99 -9.40
CA GLY A 33 2.98 -4.45 -9.64
C GLY A 33 2.00 -3.37 -10.11
N LEU A 34 2.28 -2.10 -9.78
CA LEU A 34 1.52 -0.96 -10.28
C LEU A 34 2.13 -0.33 -11.55
N GLY A 35 3.28 -0.81 -12.03
CA GLY A 35 3.97 -0.25 -13.19
C GLY A 35 4.44 1.20 -12.98
N LEU A 36 4.84 1.54 -11.75
CA LEU A 36 5.28 2.90 -11.42
C LEU A 36 6.73 3.12 -11.85
N ALA A 37 7.01 4.32 -12.37
CA ALA A 37 8.33 4.71 -12.85
C ALA A 37 9.39 4.82 -11.73
N SER A 38 8.97 4.94 -10.46
CA SER A 38 9.89 5.16 -9.34
C SER A 38 9.35 4.58 -8.03
N THR A 39 10.25 4.07 -7.21
CA THR A 39 9.95 3.58 -5.85
C THR A 39 9.44 4.70 -4.94
N SER A 40 9.88 5.95 -5.16
CA SER A 40 9.40 7.14 -4.43
C SER A 40 7.90 7.37 -4.62
N THR A 41 7.36 7.09 -5.81
CA THR A 41 5.91 7.20 -6.07
C THR A 41 5.13 6.15 -5.28
N ALA A 42 5.62 4.91 -5.27
CA ALA A 42 5.04 3.82 -4.48
C ALA A 42 5.09 4.11 -2.97
N TYR A 43 6.23 4.61 -2.49
CA TYR A 43 6.40 5.05 -1.10
C TYR A 43 5.39 6.15 -0.74
N GLY A 44 5.23 7.15 -1.60
CA GLY A 44 4.27 8.23 -1.40
C GLY A 44 2.81 7.75 -1.39
N TYR A 45 2.45 6.67 -2.08
CA TYR A 45 1.12 6.07 -1.93
C TYR A 45 0.95 5.42 -0.58
N MET A 46 1.92 4.60 -0.15
CA MET A 46 1.87 3.97 1.16
C MET A 46 1.80 5.01 2.30
N GLU A 47 2.59 6.09 2.22
CA GLU A 47 2.55 7.16 3.23
C GLU A 47 1.18 7.84 3.30
N ARG A 48 0.56 8.13 2.15
CA ARG A 48 -0.79 8.73 2.11
C ARG A 48 -1.85 7.78 2.62
N LEU A 49 -1.79 6.49 2.24
CA LEU A 49 -2.71 5.47 2.76
C LEU A 49 -2.60 5.33 4.28
N GLN A 50 -1.37 5.40 4.81
CA GLN A 50 -1.12 5.36 6.25
C GLN A 50 -1.68 6.59 6.96
N LYS A 51 -1.36 7.79 6.46
CA LYS A 51 -1.89 9.06 7.00
C LYS A 51 -3.42 9.13 6.97
N LYS A 52 -4.04 8.46 6.00
CA LYS A 52 -5.49 8.36 5.86
C LYS A 52 -6.13 7.23 6.67
N GLY A 53 -5.33 6.40 7.36
CA GLY A 53 -5.82 5.30 8.21
C GLY A 53 -6.27 4.04 7.47
N TYR A 54 -5.83 3.84 6.22
CA TYR A 54 -6.14 2.61 5.45
C TYR A 54 -5.12 1.51 5.70
N ILE A 55 -3.87 1.88 5.99
CA ILE A 55 -2.80 0.94 6.32
C ILE A 55 -2.02 1.42 7.54
N GLU A 56 -1.36 0.50 8.21
CA GLU A 56 -0.37 0.77 9.24
C GLU A 56 0.95 0.15 8.79
N ARG A 57 2.07 0.85 9.01
CA ARG A 57 3.40 0.34 8.70
C ARG A 57 4.31 0.56 9.89
N GLY A 58 5.07 -0.47 10.25
CA GLY A 58 6.20 -0.31 11.16
C GLY A 58 7.32 0.50 10.50
N GLU A 59 7.77 1.56 11.16
CA GLU A 59 9.04 2.22 10.84
C GLU A 59 10.14 1.14 10.83
N ASN A 60 10.83 0.97 9.71
CA ASN A 60 11.90 -0.03 9.47
C ASN A 60 11.51 -1.48 9.16
N MET A 61 10.23 -1.83 9.06
CA MET A 61 9.84 -3.20 8.69
C MET A 61 8.97 -3.20 7.43
N PRO A 62 9.56 -3.42 6.23
CA PRO A 62 8.80 -3.39 4.98
C PRO A 62 7.71 -4.47 4.91
N ARG A 63 7.82 -5.54 5.71
CA ARG A 63 6.81 -6.61 5.84
C ARG A 63 5.87 -6.45 7.04
N ALA A 64 5.96 -5.36 7.80
CA ALA A 64 5.03 -5.05 8.89
C ALA A 64 3.88 -4.13 8.43
N LEU A 65 3.52 -4.17 7.14
CA LEU A 65 2.38 -3.43 6.63
C LEU A 65 1.10 -4.22 6.93
N LYS A 66 0.15 -3.57 7.60
CA LYS A 66 -1.17 -4.13 7.91
C LYS A 66 -2.25 -3.26 7.25
N VAL A 67 -3.22 -3.90 6.60
CA VAL A 67 -4.43 -3.20 6.13
C VAL A 67 -5.36 -3.03 7.34
N LEU A 68 -5.83 -1.81 7.57
CA LEU A 68 -6.74 -1.49 8.66
C LEU A 68 -8.19 -1.70 8.20
N PRO A 69 -9.12 -2.10 9.08
CA PRO A 69 -10.53 -2.12 8.74
C PRO A 69 -11.01 -0.67 8.55
N TYR A 70 -11.44 -0.32 7.35
CA TYR A 70 -12.06 0.96 7.03
C TYR A 70 -13.52 0.73 6.63
N ALA A 71 -14.41 1.61 7.09
CA ALA A 71 -15.80 1.61 6.64
C ALA A 71 -15.84 2.12 5.19
N HIS A 72 -16.33 1.29 4.27
CA HIS A 72 -16.52 1.62 2.85
C HIS A 72 -17.64 2.65 2.65
#